data_AF-A0A963MDN1-F1
#
_entry.id   AF-A0A963MDN1-F1
#
_cell.length_a   1.000
_cell.length_b   1.000
_cell.length_c   1.000
_cell.angle_alpha   90.00
_cell.angle_beta   90.00
_cell.angle_gamma   90.00
#
_symmetry.space_group_name_H-M   'P 1'
#
loop_
_entity.id
_entity.type
_entity.pdbx_description
1 polymer ?
#
loop_
_entity_poly.entity_id
_entity_poly.type
_entity_poly.pdbx_seq_one_letter_code
_entity_poly.pdbx_strand_id
1 'polypeptide(L)'
;VLLVPNTALRFTPASTQADQPQAAESGGSLVSRMMPRPPSATPRRPRDAGTQGAQASGQAGKVWVLKDRQPVALTVQTGITNGRQTEVSGAGLSEGMAVITDQRASNQGQ
;
A
#
# COMPACT_ATOMS: atom_id res chain seq x y z
N VAL A 1 3.91 -15.34 -15.89
CA VAL A 1 3.12 -14.89 -14.72
C VAL A 1 3.77 -15.49 -13.48
N LEU A 2 3.83 -14.76 -12.36
CA LEU A 2 4.41 -15.25 -11.10
C LEU A 2 3.38 -15.17 -9.96
N LEU A 3 3.54 -15.98 -8.92
CA LEU A 3 2.72 -15.90 -7.72
C LEU A 3 3.43 -15.09 -6.65
N VAL A 4 2.76 -14.06 -6.13
CA VAL A 4 3.25 -13.26 -4.99
C VAL A 4 2.29 -13.34 -3.82
N PRO A 5 2.77 -13.30 -2.57
CA PRO A 5 1.91 -13.17 -1.40
C PRO A 5 1.07 -11.90 -1.45
N ASN A 6 -0.19 -11.97 -1.03
CA ASN A 6 -1.09 -10.80 -1.02
C ASN A 6 -0.60 -9.68 -0.09
N THR A 7 0.28 -10.01 0.87
CA THR A 7 0.99 -9.04 1.72
C THR A 7 1.91 -8.12 0.92
N ALA A 8 2.56 -8.62 -0.13
CA ALA A 8 3.45 -7.81 -0.97
C ALA A 8 2.73 -6.69 -1.72
N LEU A 9 1.50 -6.96 -2.19
CA LEU A 9 0.70 -6.01 -2.95
C LEU A 9 0.17 -4.84 -2.10
N ARG A 10 0.11 -5.02 -0.77
CA ARG A 10 -0.29 -3.97 0.19
C ARG A 10 0.88 -3.32 0.92
N PHE A 11 2.09 -3.86 0.76
CA PHE A 11 3.26 -3.36 1.46
C PHE A 11 3.66 -1.98 0.94
N THR A 12 4.02 -1.09 1.86
CA THR A 12 4.60 0.22 1.55
C THR A 12 5.74 0.49 2.53
N PRO A 13 6.99 0.60 2.06
CA PRO A 13 8.17 0.73 2.94
C PRO A 13 8.11 2.02 3.76
N ALA A 14 8.70 2.00 4.97
CA ALA A 14 8.66 3.18 5.84
C ALA A 14 9.36 4.40 5.24
N SER A 15 10.36 4.19 4.36
CA SER A 15 11.08 5.25 3.66
C SER A 15 10.20 6.08 2.73
N THR A 16 9.07 5.55 2.24
CA THR A 16 8.12 6.30 1.41
C THR A 16 6.98 6.91 2.22
N GLN A 17 6.85 6.57 3.50
CA GLN A 17 5.85 7.17 4.39
C GLN A 17 6.29 8.55 4.92
N ALA A 18 7.59 8.85 4.94
CA ALA A 18 8.12 10.15 5.35
C ALA A 18 7.70 11.31 4.41
N ASP A 19 7.29 11.00 3.17
CA ASP A 19 6.80 11.96 2.17
C ASP A 19 5.27 12.04 2.11
N GLN A 20 4.55 11.20 2.88
CA GLN A 20 3.11 11.35 3.01
C GLN A 20 2.80 12.32 4.15
N PRO A 21 2.00 13.38 3.93
CA PRO A 21 1.48 14.15 5.05
C PRO A 21 0.68 13.19 5.92
N GLN A 22 1.24 12.85 7.09
CA GLN A 22 0.47 12.23 8.16
C GLN A 22 -0.80 13.06 8.25
N ALA A 23 -1.94 12.42 8.06
CA ALA A 23 -3.21 13.03 8.41
C ALA A 23 -3.11 13.29 9.90
N ALA A 24 -2.62 14.47 10.24
CA ALA A 24 -2.57 14.95 11.60
C ALA A 24 -4.02 14.90 12.05
N GLU A 25 -4.30 14.05 13.01
CA GLU A 25 -5.46 14.18 13.88
C GLU A 25 -5.23 15.43 14.73
N SER A 26 -5.11 16.58 14.08
CA SER A 26 -4.92 17.88 14.71
C SER A 26 -6.26 18.24 15.31
N GLY A 27 -6.31 18.00 16.62
CA GLY A 27 -7.35 18.38 17.56
C GLY A 27 -8.11 19.63 17.13
N GLY A 28 -9.36 19.41 16.73
CA GLY A 28 -10.33 20.48 16.57
C GLY A 28 -10.52 21.19 17.90
N SER A 29 -10.00 22.41 17.96
CA SER A 29 -10.19 23.42 19.01
C SER A 29 -11.61 23.36 19.60
N LEU A 30 -11.75 23.52 20.92
CA LEU A 30 -13.01 23.40 21.68
C LEU A 30 -14.19 24.17 21.06
N VAL A 31 -13.90 25.21 20.28
CA VAL A 31 -14.88 26.03 19.54
C VAL A 31 -15.63 25.24 18.45
N SER A 32 -15.05 24.17 17.91
CA SER A 32 -15.64 23.33 16.85
C SER A 32 -16.77 22.41 17.33
N ARG A 33 -17.05 22.35 18.65
CA ARG A 33 -18.17 21.59 19.23
C ARG A 33 -19.47 22.40 19.37
N MET A 34 -19.42 23.72 19.14
CA MET A 34 -20.59 24.60 19.27
C MET A 34 -21.24 24.99 17.93
N MET A 35 -20.64 24.64 16.79
CA MET A 35 -21.27 24.84 15.47
C MET A 35 -21.84 23.52 14.94
N PRO A 36 -23.12 23.47 14.53
CA PRO A 36 -23.65 22.38 13.72
C PRO A 36 -22.82 22.27 12.44
N ARG A 37 -22.09 21.16 12.29
CA ARG A 37 -21.26 20.94 11.09
C ARG A 37 -22.16 20.55 9.91
N PRO A 38 -22.10 21.26 8.76
CA PRO A 38 -22.73 20.78 7.54
C PRO A 38 -22.06 19.48 7.08
N PRO A 39 -22.81 18.55 6.43
CA PRO A 39 -22.23 17.30 5.95
C PRO A 39 -21.20 17.59 4.86
N SER A 40 -19.91 17.46 5.20
CA SER A 40 -18.84 17.54 4.22
C SER A 40 -18.93 16.34 3.28
N ALA A 41 -19.34 16.57 2.04
CA ALA A 41 -19.06 15.67 0.93
C ALA A 41 -17.54 15.54 0.84
N THR A 42 -17.00 14.47 1.40
CA THR A 42 -15.57 14.18 1.35
C THR A 42 -15.24 13.83 -0.10
N PRO A 43 -14.42 14.60 -0.83
CA PRO A 43 -13.89 14.14 -2.10
C PRO A 43 -13.07 12.90 -1.78
N ARG A 44 -13.51 11.75 -2.30
CA ARG A 44 -12.76 10.50 -2.22
C ARG A 44 -11.43 10.76 -2.91
N ARG A 45 -10.37 10.92 -2.11
CA ARG A 45 -9.00 10.83 -2.63
C ARG A 45 -8.90 9.53 -3.41
N PRO A 46 -8.24 9.49 -4.58
CA PRO A 46 -7.86 8.23 -5.18
C PRO A 46 -7.05 7.47 -4.14
N ARG A 47 -7.67 6.42 -3.59
CA ARG A 47 -7.02 5.50 -2.68
C ARG A 47 -6.08 4.70 -3.54
N ASP A 48 -4.80 5.07 -3.55
CA ASP A 48 -3.75 4.20 -4.06
C ASP A 48 -3.86 2.87 -3.28
N ALA A 49 -4.42 1.87 -3.95
CA ALA A 49 -4.47 0.45 -3.62
C ALA A 49 -4.72 0.07 -2.15
N GLY A 50 -5.99 0.11 -1.73
CA GLY A 50 -6.36 -0.45 -0.42
C GLY A 50 -7.85 -0.59 -0.20
N THR A 51 -8.59 -1.10 -1.19
CA THR A 51 -10.04 -1.32 -1.11
C THR A 51 -10.46 -2.57 -1.88
N GLN A 52 -11.16 -3.45 -1.17
CA GLN A 52 -12.05 -4.52 -1.66
C GLN A 52 -11.39 -5.71 -2.37
N GLY A 53 -11.08 -6.76 -1.61
CA GLY A 53 -11.98 -7.92 -1.42
C GLY A 53 -12.61 -8.67 -2.60
N ALA A 54 -12.47 -8.25 -3.84
CA ALA A 54 -12.91 -8.99 -5.03
C ALA A 54 -12.00 -8.59 -6.18
N GLN A 55 -11.12 -9.51 -6.56
CA GLN A 55 -10.14 -9.28 -7.58
C GLN A 55 -10.78 -9.10 -8.95
N ALA A 56 -10.65 -7.91 -9.50
CA ALA A 56 -10.67 -7.74 -10.94
C ALA A 56 -9.30 -8.17 -11.48
N SER A 57 -9.23 -9.32 -12.14
CA SER A 57 -8.09 -9.69 -12.97
C SER A 57 -7.81 -8.57 -13.98
N GLY A 58 -6.56 -8.14 -14.09
CA GLY A 58 -6.13 -7.04 -14.96
C GLY A 58 -5.96 -5.67 -14.27
N GLN A 59 -6.17 -5.57 -12.96
CA GLN A 59 -5.95 -4.32 -12.24
C GLN A 59 -4.45 -4.01 -12.09
N ALA A 60 -4.06 -2.77 -12.35
CA ALA A 60 -2.71 -2.26 -12.07
C ALA A 60 -2.44 -2.28 -10.55
N GLY A 61 -1.30 -2.85 -10.17
CA GLY A 61 -0.82 -2.95 -8.81
C GLY A 61 0.67 -2.61 -8.71
N LYS A 62 1.19 -2.68 -7.49
CA LYS A 62 2.58 -2.36 -7.17
C LYS A 62 3.13 -3.43 -6.24
N VAL A 63 4.34 -3.89 -6.53
CA VAL A 63 5.12 -4.73 -5.61
C VAL A 63 6.45 -4.03 -5.32
N TRP A 64 7.00 -4.29 -4.15
CA TRP A 64 8.32 -3.81 -3.77
C TRP A 64 9.29 -4.98 -3.82
N VAL A 65 10.41 -4.82 -4.54
CA VAL A 65 11.49 -5.79 -4.56
C VAL A 65 12.71 -5.24 -3.85
N LEU A 66 13.49 -6.13 -3.24
CA LEU A 66 14.76 -5.77 -2.63
C LEU A 66 15.87 -5.84 -3.68
N LYS A 67 16.49 -4.70 -3.99
CA LYS A 67 17.70 -4.60 -4.83
C LYS A 67 18.76 -3.83 -4.07
N ASP A 68 19.96 -4.37 -3.95
CA ASP A 68 21.08 -3.72 -3.24
C ASP A 68 20.71 -3.25 -1.82
N ARG A 69 19.89 -4.05 -1.12
CA ARG A 69 19.32 -3.75 0.21
C ARG A 69 18.37 -2.55 0.27
N GLN A 70 17.89 -2.07 -0.87
CA GLN A 70 16.92 -0.99 -0.98
C GLN A 70 15.59 -1.48 -1.57
N PRO A 71 14.44 -0.97 -1.09
CA PRO A 71 13.15 -1.27 -1.68
C PRO A 71 12.98 -0.52 -3.02
N VAL A 72 12.70 -1.25 -4.09
CA VAL A 72 12.44 -0.71 -5.43
C VAL A 72 11.02 -1.06 -5.83
N ALA A 73 10.22 -0.05 -6.20
CA ALA A 73 8.86 -0.26 -6.67
C ALA A 73 8.84 -0.82 -8.10
N LEU A 74 8.00 -1.82 -8.34
CA LEU A 74 7.69 -2.34 -9.66
C LEU A 74 6.17 -2.30 -9.87
N THR A 75 5.77 -1.69 -10.98
CA THR A 75 4.38 -1.72 -11.45
C THR A 75 4.07 -3.09 -12.05
N VAL A 76 2.96 -3.68 -11.63
CA VAL A 76 2.52 -5.00 -12.09
C VAL A 76 1.04 -4.97 -12.46
N GLN A 77 0.60 -5.95 -13.23
CA GLN A 77 -0.80 -6.30 -13.40
C GLN A 77 -1.11 -7.48 -12.48
N THR A 78 -2.23 -7.42 -11.79
CA THR A 78 -2.69 -8.48 -10.89
C THR A 78 -3.70 -9.39 -11.59
N GLY A 79 -3.62 -10.70 -11.36
CA GLY A 79 -4.50 -11.74 -11.89
C GLY A 79 -5.34 -12.38 -10.78
N ILE A 80 -5.56 -13.69 -10.85
CA ILE A 80 -6.41 -14.43 -9.93
C ILE A 80 -5.63 -14.72 -8.62
N THR A 81 -6.36 -14.90 -7.51
CA THR A 81 -5.86 -15.18 -6.17
C THR A 81 -6.43 -16.50 -5.69
N ASN A 82 -5.59 -17.23 -4.98
CA ASN A 82 -6.01 -18.42 -4.23
C ASN A 82 -6.34 -18.09 -2.75
N GLY A 83 -6.52 -16.80 -2.42
CA GLY A 83 -6.79 -16.30 -1.08
C GLY A 83 -5.54 -15.95 -0.27
N ARG A 84 -4.36 -16.47 -0.63
CA ARG A 84 -3.07 -16.15 0.02
C ARG A 84 -2.07 -15.50 -0.92
N GLN A 85 -2.07 -15.92 -2.17
CA GLN A 85 -1.19 -15.45 -3.24
C GLN A 85 -2.03 -14.96 -4.42
N THR A 86 -1.47 -14.02 -5.16
CA THR A 86 -2.06 -13.44 -6.38
C THR A 86 -1.09 -13.61 -7.52
N GLU A 87 -1.62 -13.94 -8.69
CA GLU A 87 -0.88 -13.92 -9.94
C GLU A 87 -0.49 -12.49 -10.31
N VAL A 88 0.75 -12.30 -10.75
CA VAL A 88 1.25 -11.01 -11.21
C VAL A 88 2.07 -11.15 -12.49
N SER A 89 1.95 -10.15 -13.35
CA SER A 89 2.72 -10.00 -14.58
C SER A 89 3.16 -8.55 -14.75
N GLY A 90 4.26 -8.29 -15.45
CA GLY A 90 4.75 -6.94 -15.66
C GLY A 90 6.14 -6.94 -16.25
N ALA A 91 6.50 -5.82 -16.89
CA ALA A 91 7.86 -5.62 -17.38
C ALA A 91 8.85 -5.58 -16.20
N GLY A 92 10.00 -6.25 -16.35
CA GLY A 92 11.01 -6.31 -15.29
C GLY A 92 10.67 -7.23 -14.12
N LEU A 93 9.56 -7.97 -14.18
CA LEU A 93 9.26 -9.06 -13.26
C LEU A 93 9.93 -10.36 -13.72
N SER A 94 10.59 -11.08 -12.82
CA SER A 94 11.37 -12.27 -13.10
C SER A 94 11.42 -13.16 -11.86
N GLU A 95 11.55 -14.46 -12.09
CA GLU A 95 11.68 -15.45 -11.02
C GLU A 95 12.93 -15.18 -10.17
N GLY A 96 12.89 -15.57 -8.89
CA GLY A 96 14.00 -15.40 -7.95
C GLY A 96 14.14 -13.99 -7.35
N MET A 97 13.36 -13.00 -7.79
CA MET A 97 13.38 -11.68 -7.15
C MET A 97 12.81 -11.72 -5.73
N ALA A 98 13.52 -11.07 -4.80
CA ALA A 98 13.09 -10.95 -3.41
C ALA A 98 12.00 -9.88 -3.28
N VAL A 99 10.74 -10.30 -3.22
CA VAL A 99 9.60 -9.42 -2.97
C VAL A 99 9.45 -9.14 -1.48
N ILE A 100 9.28 -7.88 -1.12
CA ILE A 100 9.11 -7.44 0.25
C ILE A 100 7.64 -7.58 0.64
N THR A 101 7.40 -8.25 1.78
CA THR A 101 6.05 -8.53 2.29
C THR A 101 5.76 -7.85 3.62
N ASP A 102 6.80 -7.46 4.34
CA ASP A 102 6.73 -6.78 5.63
C ASP A 102 8.06 -6.04 5.92
N GLN A 103 8.04 -5.07 6.83
CA GLN A 103 9.24 -4.42 7.35
C GLN A 103 9.09 -4.23 8.86
N ARG A 104 10.05 -4.74 9.62
CA ARG A 104 10.11 -4.51 11.06
C ARG A 104 10.67 -3.12 11.34
N ALA A 105 9.93 -2.30 12.08
CA ALA A 105 10.49 -1.11 12.69
C ALA A 105 11.50 -1.56 13.75
N SER A 106 12.73 -1.06 13.68
CA SER A 106 13.68 -1.17 14.78
C SER A 106 13.15 -0.33 15.93
N ASN A 107 12.52 -0.96 16.91
CA ASN A 107 12.13 -0.31 18.15
C ASN A 107 13.40 -0.01 18.95
N GLN A 108 14.03 1.13 18.68
CA GLN A 108 15.20 1.62 19.43
C GLN A 108 14.68 2.28 20.70
N GLY A 109 14.76 1.56 21.82
CA GLY A 109 14.39 2.07 23.14
C GLY A 109 14.24 0.94 24.16
N GLN A 110 15.37 0.41 24.62
CA GLN A 110 15.51 -0.13 25.97
C GLN A 110 15.88 1.02 26.90
#